data_AF-A0AAE2VCA7-F1
#
_entry.id   AF-A0AAE2VCA7-F1
#
_cell.length_a   1.000
_cell.length_b   1.000
_cell.length_c   1.000
_cell.angle_alpha   90.00
_cell.angle_beta   90.00
_cell.angle_gamma   90.00
#
_symmetry.space_group_name_H-M   'P 1'
#
loop_
_entity.id
_entity.type
_entity.pdbx_description
1 polymer ?
#
loop_
_entity_poly.entity_id
_entity_poly.type
_entity_poly.pdbx_seq_one_letter_code
_entity_poly.pdbx_strand_id
1 'polypeptide(L)'
;MNKFDNVDALLKELGISRATAYRRARKYDISLSDLSSGLSDDEIEKLKKPLQNSGKQKGSEDVEKYRIKVSEMSDIIASLKTEISSQKERYDMERKRNDERETVLLDKLGEAQQLVSQSQQLQLMTEKKLAKAEEELASIKMIETETESQTTANEPKRGWLTRLFG
;
A
#
# COMPACT_ATOMS: atom_id res chain seq x y z
N MET A 1 -48.26 38.34 -49.77
CA MET A 1 -49.20 38.08 -48.66
C MET A 1 -48.80 36.76 -48.02
N ASN A 2 -48.64 36.73 -46.70
CA ASN A 2 -48.37 35.47 -46.00
C ASN A 2 -49.65 34.63 -46.05
N LYS A 3 -49.53 33.37 -46.46
CA LYS A 3 -50.68 32.48 -46.66
C LYS A 3 -51.31 32.03 -45.34
N PHE A 4 -50.57 32.11 -44.23
CA PHE A 4 -51.02 31.78 -42.88
C PHE A 4 -50.48 32.80 -41.88
N ASP A 5 -51.36 33.28 -40.99
CA ASP A 5 -51.01 34.29 -39.99
C ASP A 5 -50.35 33.68 -38.74
N ASN A 6 -50.57 32.38 -38.48
CA ASN A 6 -49.98 31.68 -37.34
C ASN A 6 -49.89 30.17 -37.58
N VAL A 7 -49.13 29.50 -36.71
CA VAL A 7 -48.88 28.04 -36.78
C VAL A 7 -50.19 27.26 -36.65
N ASP A 8 -51.15 27.72 -35.85
CA ASP A 8 -52.41 27.00 -35.66
C ASP A 8 -53.30 27.02 -36.92
N ALA A 9 -53.27 28.10 -37.70
CA ALA A 9 -53.93 28.19 -39.00
C ALA A 9 -53.29 27.23 -40.01
N LEU A 10 -51.95 27.16 -40.04
CA LEU A 10 -51.22 26.19 -40.85
C LEU A 10 -51.55 24.74 -40.43
N LEU A 11 -51.61 24.44 -39.13
CA LEU A 11 -51.94 23.10 -38.64
C LEU A 11 -53.37 22.67 -39.00
N LYS A 12 -54.33 23.60 -38.95
CA LYS A 12 -55.72 23.36 -39.39
C LYS A 12 -55.78 23.01 -40.87
N GLU A 13 -55.07 23.74 -41.72
CA GLU A 13 -54.99 23.48 -43.16
C GLU A 13 -54.28 22.15 -43.48
N LEU A 14 -53.23 21.81 -42.72
CA LEU A 14 -52.48 20.56 -42.92
C LEU A 14 -53.21 19.33 -42.34
N GLY A 15 -54.18 19.51 -41.43
CA GLY A 15 -54.91 18.42 -40.78
C GLY A 15 -54.01 17.52 -39.91
N ILE A 16 -52.89 18.03 -39.40
CA ILE A 16 -51.92 17.25 -38.62
C ILE A 16 -51.66 17.85 -37.24
N SER A 17 -51.24 17.01 -36.29
CA SER A 17 -50.85 17.49 -34.96
C SER A 17 -49.59 18.36 -35.02
N ARG A 18 -49.47 19.30 -34.08
CA ARG A 18 -48.29 20.16 -33.91
C ARG A 18 -46.99 19.35 -33.90
N ALA A 19 -46.94 18.27 -33.13
CA ALA A 19 -45.76 17.39 -33.05
C ALA A 19 -45.39 16.77 -34.42
N THR A 20 -46.38 16.42 -35.23
CA THR A 20 -46.17 15.86 -36.58
C THR A 20 -45.64 16.93 -37.53
N ALA A 21 -46.19 18.16 -37.46
CA ALA A 21 -45.74 19.28 -38.26
C ALA A 21 -44.27 19.63 -37.96
N TYR A 22 -43.88 19.77 -36.69
CA TYR A 22 -42.47 20.03 -36.32
C TYR A 22 -41.55 18.89 -36.74
N ARG A 23 -42.00 17.63 -36.67
CA ARG A 23 -41.21 16.49 -37.14
C ARG A 23 -40.98 16.53 -38.65
N ARG A 24 -42.01 16.90 -39.43
CA ARG A 24 -41.91 17.09 -40.88
C ARG A 24 -41.04 18.30 -41.24
N ALA A 25 -41.25 19.42 -40.55
CA ALA A 25 -40.50 20.65 -40.75
C ALA A 25 -39.00 20.44 -40.51
N ARG A 26 -38.63 19.75 -39.41
CA ARG A 26 -37.24 19.37 -39.13
C ARG A 26 -36.60 18.50 -40.22
N LYS A 27 -37.36 17.63 -40.88
CA LYS A 27 -36.83 16.77 -41.96
C LYS A 27 -36.52 17.58 -43.22
N TYR A 28 -37.30 18.62 -43.50
CA TYR A 28 -37.17 19.44 -44.71
C TYR A 28 -36.52 20.81 -44.45
N ASP A 29 -35.95 21.01 -43.26
CA ASP A 29 -35.32 22.24 -42.79
C ASP A 29 -36.23 23.49 -42.90
N ILE A 30 -37.52 23.31 -42.60
CA ILE A 30 -38.53 24.37 -42.62
C ILE A 30 -38.64 24.96 -41.21
N SER A 31 -38.54 26.28 -41.09
CA SER A 31 -38.76 26.97 -39.82
C SER A 31 -40.25 27.20 -39.58
N LEU A 32 -40.76 26.72 -38.43
CA LEU A 32 -42.13 26.99 -37.96
C LEU A 32 -42.17 27.95 -36.77
N SER A 33 -41.01 28.48 -36.33
CA SER A 33 -40.94 29.40 -35.19
C SER A 33 -41.30 30.84 -35.57
N ASP A 34 -41.12 31.19 -36.84
CA ASP A 34 -41.48 32.49 -37.38
C ASP A 34 -42.11 32.32 -38.77
N LEU A 35 -43.40 32.64 -38.87
CA LEU A 35 -44.16 32.61 -40.13
C LEU A 35 -44.30 34.01 -40.75
N SER A 36 -43.64 35.03 -40.18
CA SER A 36 -43.72 36.41 -40.67
C SER A 36 -43.11 36.59 -42.06
N SER A 37 -42.18 35.73 -42.46
CA SER A 37 -41.62 35.64 -43.82
C SER A 37 -42.51 34.88 -44.81
N GLY A 38 -43.57 34.21 -44.32
CA GLY A 38 -44.41 33.31 -45.11
C GLY A 38 -43.72 31.99 -45.43
N LEU A 39 -44.52 30.95 -45.68
CA LEU A 39 -44.05 29.68 -46.23
C LEU A 39 -44.31 29.65 -47.74
N SER A 40 -43.35 29.13 -48.50
CA SER A 40 -43.54 28.84 -49.92
C SER A 40 -44.53 27.67 -50.12
N ASP A 41 -45.18 27.64 -51.28
CA ASP A 41 -46.12 26.56 -51.61
C ASP A 41 -45.43 25.17 -51.63
N ASP A 42 -44.15 25.11 -52.03
CA ASP A 42 -43.34 23.89 -52.00
C ASP A 42 -43.09 23.38 -50.58
N GLU A 43 -42.85 24.28 -49.63
CA GLU A 43 -42.68 23.94 -48.21
C GLU A 43 -43.98 23.42 -47.61
N ILE A 44 -45.11 24.07 -47.95
CA ILE A 44 -46.43 23.62 -47.53
C ILE A 44 -46.73 22.22 -48.12
N GLU A 45 -46.40 21.98 -49.38
CA GLU A 45 -46.59 20.67 -50.02
C GLU A 45 -45.73 19.58 -49.34
N LYS A 46 -44.47 19.90 -49.01
CA LYS A 46 -43.58 19.00 -48.25
C LYS A 46 -44.16 18.67 -46.87
N LEU A 47 -44.79 19.64 -46.20
CA LEU A 47 -45.44 19.43 -44.91
C LEU A 47 -46.73 18.59 -45.01
N LYS A 48 -47.43 18.61 -46.15
CA LYS A 48 -48.59 17.73 -46.41
C LYS A 48 -48.18 16.26 -46.58
N LYS A 49 -46.99 15.99 -47.12
CA LYS A 49 -46.51 14.61 -47.36
C LYS A 49 -46.28 13.85 -46.04
N PRO A 50 -46.89 12.67 -45.84
CA PRO A 50 -46.62 11.84 -44.68
C PRO A 50 -45.15 11.42 -44.66
N LEU A 51 -44.56 11.42 -43.46
CA LEU A 51 -43.24 10.85 -43.27
C LEU A 51 -43.34 9.35 -43.52
N GLN A 52 -42.76 8.88 -44.61
CA GLN A 52 -42.48 7.45 -44.73
C GLN A 52 -41.54 7.09 -43.58
N ASN A 53 -42.08 6.32 -42.63
CA ASN A 53 -41.28 5.62 -41.65
C ASN A 53 -40.46 4.61 -42.45
N SER A 54 -39.28 4.99 -42.92
CA SER A 54 -38.27 4.02 -43.29
C SER A 54 -37.90 3.30 -41.99
N GLY A 55 -38.62 2.22 -41.68
CA GLY A 55 -38.34 1.31 -40.58
C GLY A 55 -36.99 0.64 -40.83
N LYS A 56 -35.90 1.40 -40.65
CA LYS A 56 -34.57 0.83 -40.53
C LYS A 56 -34.51 0.24 -39.13
N GLN A 57 -34.44 -1.09 -39.07
CA GLN A 57 -34.07 -1.89 -37.90
C GLN A 57 -32.66 -1.49 -37.42
N LYS A 58 -32.47 -0.27 -36.93
CA LYS A 58 -31.22 0.17 -36.29
C LYS A 58 -31.08 -0.34 -34.86
N GLY A 59 -32.16 -0.87 -34.27
CA GLY A 59 -32.18 -1.30 -32.87
C GLY A 59 -31.47 -2.61 -32.58
N SER A 60 -31.38 -3.57 -33.51
CA SER A 60 -30.85 -4.91 -33.17
C SER A 60 -29.32 -4.98 -33.17
N GLU A 61 -28.66 -4.25 -34.05
CA GLU A 61 -27.19 -4.28 -34.19
C GLU A 61 -26.49 -3.54 -33.04
N ASP A 62 -27.09 -2.42 -32.59
CA ASP A 62 -26.62 -1.68 -31.42
C ASP A 62 -26.85 -2.48 -30.13
N VAL A 63 -27.99 -3.17 -29.99
CA VAL A 63 -28.29 -4.02 -28.82
C VAL A 63 -27.29 -5.18 -28.69
N GLU A 64 -26.93 -5.83 -29.80
CA GLU A 64 -25.95 -6.92 -29.76
C GLU A 64 -24.54 -6.42 -29.42
N LYS A 65 -24.13 -5.25 -29.95
CA LYS A 65 -22.87 -4.60 -29.54
C LYS A 65 -22.84 -4.28 -28.05
N TYR A 66 -23.93 -3.75 -27.49
CA TYR A 66 -24.01 -3.49 -26.05
C TYR A 66 -23.96 -4.78 -25.24
N ARG A 67 -24.61 -5.86 -25.70
CA ARG A 67 -24.58 -7.17 -25.04
C ARG A 67 -23.16 -7.74 -24.96
N ILE A 68 -22.42 -7.72 -26.07
CA ILE A 68 -21.03 -8.17 -26.12
C ILE A 68 -20.17 -7.37 -25.14
N LYS A 69 -20.30 -6.04 -25.16
CA LYS A 69 -19.52 -5.15 -24.28
C LYS A 69 -19.84 -5.37 -22.79
N VAL A 70 -21.09 -5.67 -22.45
CA VAL A 70 -21.48 -6.02 -21.07
C VAL A 70 -20.89 -7.36 -20.66
N SER A 71 -20.84 -8.34 -21.57
CA SER A 71 -20.17 -9.62 -21.31
C SER A 71 -18.68 -9.44 -21.04
N GLU A 72 -17.98 -8.69 -21.89
CA GLU A 72 -16.56 -8.37 -21.74
C GLU A 72 -16.30 -7.65 -20.40
N MET A 73 -17.13 -6.67 -20.04
CA MET A 73 -17.02 -5.99 -18.74
C MET A 73 -17.25 -6.94 -17.57
N SER A 74 -18.19 -7.89 -17.69
CA SER A 74 -18.43 -8.89 -16.65
C SER A 74 -17.23 -9.82 -16.45
N ASP A 75 -16.58 -10.24 -17.53
CA ASP A 75 -15.37 -11.07 -17.47
C ASP A 75 -14.20 -10.31 -16.83
N ILE A 76 -14.02 -9.03 -17.19
CA ILE A 76 -13.02 -8.16 -16.56
C ILE A 76 -13.30 -8.02 -15.06
N ILE A 77 -14.55 -7.80 -14.66
CA ILE A 77 -14.94 -7.69 -13.24
C ILE A 77 -14.65 -8.99 -12.49
N ALA A 78 -14.94 -10.14 -13.10
CA ALA A 78 -14.64 -11.45 -12.51
C ALA A 78 -13.12 -11.63 -12.33
N SER A 79 -12.32 -11.31 -13.35
CA SER A 79 -10.86 -11.36 -13.28
C SER A 79 -10.30 -10.43 -12.20
N LEU A 80 -10.79 -9.19 -12.11
CA LEU A 80 -10.35 -8.23 -11.09
C LEU A 80 -10.70 -8.69 -9.68
N LYS A 81 -11.88 -9.29 -9.47
CA LYS A 81 -12.24 -9.87 -8.17
C LYS A 81 -11.30 -10.99 -7.76
N THR A 82 -10.97 -11.89 -8.68
CA THR A 82 -10.01 -12.97 -8.42
C THR A 82 -8.61 -12.43 -8.10
N GLU A 83 -8.16 -11.42 -8.85
CA GLU A 83 -6.86 -10.78 -8.60
C GLU A 83 -6.83 -10.09 -7.23
N ILE A 84 -7.86 -9.34 -6.86
CA ILE A 84 -7.97 -8.71 -5.52
C ILE A 84 -7.93 -9.78 -4.43
N SER A 85 -8.64 -10.90 -4.60
CA SER A 85 -8.61 -12.00 -3.66
C SER A 85 -7.21 -12.62 -3.53
N SER A 86 -6.51 -12.84 -4.65
CA SER A 86 -5.13 -13.36 -4.63
C SER A 86 -4.17 -12.39 -3.95
N GLN A 87 -4.28 -11.08 -4.22
CA GLN A 87 -3.42 -10.08 -3.59
C GLN A 87 -3.65 -10.00 -2.08
N LYS A 88 -4.91 -10.10 -1.64
CA LYS A 88 -5.25 -10.15 -0.22
C LYS A 88 -4.62 -11.35 0.47
N GLU A 89 -4.72 -12.54 -0.12
CA GLU A 89 -4.12 -13.76 0.42
C GLU A 89 -2.58 -13.65 0.52
N ARG A 90 -1.93 -13.09 -0.51
CA ARG A 90 -0.48 -12.85 -0.48
C ARG A 90 -0.09 -11.89 0.64
N TYR A 91 -0.85 -10.82 0.83
CA TYR A 91 -0.60 -9.84 1.89
C TYR A 91 -0.75 -10.47 3.28
N ASP A 92 -1.79 -11.27 3.48
CA ASP A 92 -2.02 -11.97 4.75
C ASP A 92 -0.89 -12.98 5.05
N MET A 93 -0.38 -13.69 4.03
CA MET A 93 0.78 -14.58 4.18
C MET A 93 2.08 -13.83 4.46
N GLU A 94 2.33 -12.70 3.80
CA GLU A 94 3.52 -11.87 4.05
C GLU A 94 3.50 -11.31 5.47
N ARG A 95 2.33 -10.85 5.93
CA ARG A 95 2.12 -10.38 7.30
C ARG A 95 2.43 -11.47 8.31
N LYS A 96 1.87 -12.67 8.13
CA LYS A 96 2.15 -13.81 9.02
C LYS A 96 3.63 -14.17 9.07
N ARG A 97 4.31 -14.21 7.92
CA ARG A 97 5.78 -14.42 7.87
C ARG A 97 6.55 -13.32 8.60
N ASN A 98 6.06 -12.09 8.55
CA ASN A 98 6.70 -10.98 9.25
C ASN A 98 6.52 -11.09 10.77
N ASP A 99 5.31 -11.45 11.23
CA ASP A 99 5.04 -11.70 12.65
C ASP A 99 5.93 -12.84 13.19
N GLU A 100 6.07 -13.94 12.43
CA GLU A 100 6.99 -15.04 12.77
C GLU A 100 8.47 -14.62 12.80
N ARG A 101 8.89 -13.69 11.93
CA ARG A 101 10.25 -13.14 11.96
C ARG A 101 10.46 -12.26 13.18
N GLU A 102 9.47 -11.46 13.54
CA GLU A 102 9.52 -10.58 14.71
C GLU A 102 9.66 -11.40 16.00
N THR A 103 8.90 -12.48 16.15
CA THR A 103 9.02 -13.36 17.33
C THR A 103 10.42 -13.98 17.44
N VAL A 104 10.97 -14.49 16.33
CA VAL A 104 12.33 -15.05 16.31
C VAL A 104 13.39 -13.99 16.65
N LEU A 105 13.21 -12.75 16.20
CA LEU A 105 14.12 -11.66 16.53
C LEU A 105 14.06 -11.28 18.01
N LEU A 106 12.86 -11.28 18.61
CA LEU A 106 12.67 -11.04 20.03
C LEU A 106 13.32 -12.13 20.88
N ASP A 107 13.18 -13.41 20.50
CA ASP A 107 13.82 -14.52 21.19
C ASP A 107 15.36 -14.39 21.14
N LYS A 108 15.92 -14.12 19.96
CA LYS A 108 17.36 -13.90 19.79
C LYS A 108 17.88 -12.70 20.58
N LEU A 109 17.07 -11.63 20.68
CA LEU A 109 17.41 -10.48 21.50
C LEU A 109 17.48 -10.86 22.99
N GLY A 110 16.52 -11.67 23.46
CA GLY A 110 16.53 -12.20 24.82
C GLY A 110 17.77 -13.06 25.11
N GLU A 111 18.12 -13.97 24.19
CA GLU A 111 19.34 -14.78 24.28
C GLU A 111 20.60 -13.91 24.34
N ALA A 112 20.70 -12.89 23.48
CA ALA A 112 21.83 -11.96 23.46
C ALA A 112 21.96 -11.19 24.79
N GLN A 113 20.83 -10.73 25.36
CA GLN A 113 20.82 -10.06 26.67
C GLN A 113 21.29 -10.97 27.80
N GLN A 114 20.91 -12.25 27.76
CA GLN A 114 21.40 -13.24 28.73
C GLN A 114 22.91 -13.46 28.59
N LEU A 115 23.42 -13.61 27.37
CA LEU A 115 24.85 -13.77 27.12
C LEU A 115 25.67 -12.55 27.57
N VAL A 116 25.17 -11.33 27.31
CA VAL A 116 25.80 -10.10 27.82
C VAL A 116 25.85 -10.10 29.34
N SER A 117 24.76 -10.47 30.00
CA SER A 117 24.68 -10.54 31.46
C SER A 117 25.67 -11.57 32.03
N GLN A 118 25.76 -12.75 31.41
CA GLN A 118 26.72 -13.79 31.79
C GLN A 118 28.17 -13.32 31.59
N SER A 119 28.46 -12.64 30.48
CA SER A 119 29.79 -12.08 30.21
C SER A 119 30.20 -11.06 31.27
N GLN A 120 29.29 -10.16 31.67
CA GLN A 120 29.55 -9.18 32.72
C GLN A 120 29.84 -9.86 34.07
N GLN A 121 29.08 -10.90 34.43
CA GLN A 121 29.32 -11.67 35.65
C GLN A 121 30.68 -12.37 35.64
N LEU A 122 31.04 -13.00 34.51
CA LEU A 122 32.34 -13.64 34.36
C LEU A 122 33.48 -12.64 34.49
N GLN A 123 33.35 -11.46 33.87
CA GLN A 123 34.34 -10.39 33.95
C GLN A 123 34.54 -9.93 35.41
N LEU A 124 33.46 -9.67 36.15
CA LEU A 124 33.54 -9.31 37.57
C LEU A 124 34.18 -10.42 38.42
N MET A 125 33.90 -11.68 38.13
CA MET A 125 34.53 -12.82 38.81
C MET A 125 36.02 -12.92 38.51
N THR A 126 36.43 -12.66 37.26
CA THR A 126 37.85 -12.64 36.89
C THR A 126 38.60 -11.49 37.54
N GLU A 127 38.01 -10.28 37.59
CA GLU A 127 38.60 -9.12 38.26
C GLU A 127 38.78 -9.38 39.77
N LYS A 128 37.77 -9.97 40.43
CA LYS A 128 37.87 -10.37 41.84
C LYS A 128 38.97 -11.41 42.10
N LYS A 129 39.11 -12.40 41.23
CA LYS A 129 40.16 -13.42 41.36
C LYS A 129 41.54 -12.81 41.16
N LEU A 130 41.67 -11.90 40.20
CA LEU A 130 42.92 -11.19 39.93
C LEU A 130 43.32 -10.33 41.13
N ALA A 131 42.40 -9.53 41.67
CA ALA A 131 42.65 -8.71 42.86
C ALA A 131 43.09 -9.54 44.08
N LYS A 132 42.45 -10.70 44.30
CA LYS A 132 42.88 -11.64 45.37
C LYS A 132 44.28 -12.19 45.14
N ALA A 133 44.61 -12.58 43.92
CA ALA A 133 45.95 -13.07 43.59
C ALA A 133 47.01 -11.96 43.76
N GLU A 134 46.70 -10.71 43.41
CA GLU A 134 47.56 -9.56 43.65
C GLU A 134 47.79 -9.31 45.16
N GLU A 135 46.74 -9.41 45.98
CA GLU A 135 46.82 -9.29 47.44
C GLU A 135 47.66 -10.41 48.08
N GLU A 136 47.46 -11.65 47.64
CA GLU A 136 48.26 -12.80 48.09
C GLU A 136 49.74 -12.63 47.71
N LEU A 137 50.04 -12.19 46.48
CA LEU A 137 51.40 -11.91 46.04
C LEU A 137 52.05 -10.76 46.83
N ALA A 138 51.30 -9.70 47.11
CA ALA A 138 51.78 -8.60 47.95
C ALA A 138 52.09 -9.08 49.37
N SER A 139 51.23 -9.93 49.94
CA SER A 139 51.42 -10.52 51.26
C SER A 139 52.66 -11.41 51.34
N ILE A 140 52.89 -12.24 50.32
CA ILE A 140 54.10 -13.09 50.22
C ILE A 140 55.36 -12.23 50.13
N LYS A 141 55.36 -11.19 49.28
CA LYS A 141 56.50 -10.26 49.18
C LYS A 141 56.84 -9.58 50.51
N MET A 142 55.83 -9.18 51.27
CA MET A 142 56.05 -8.59 52.61
C MET A 142 56.75 -9.58 53.55
N ILE A 143 56.29 -10.84 53.58
CA ILE A 143 56.90 -11.90 54.39
C ILE A 143 58.35 -12.18 53.94
N GLU A 144 58.63 -12.19 52.63
CA GLU A 144 60.01 -12.32 52.11
C GLU A 144 60.89 -11.16 52.58
N THR A 145 60.42 -9.90 52.48
CA THR A 145 61.20 -8.75 52.95
C THR A 145 61.40 -8.73 54.48
N GLU A 146 60.44 -9.21 55.26
CA GLU A 146 60.57 -9.34 56.72
C GLU A 146 61.52 -10.49 57.11
N THR A 147 61.52 -11.60 56.40
CA THR A 147 62.43 -12.72 56.62
C THR A 147 63.86 -12.42 56.16
N GLU A 148 64.05 -11.65 55.09
CA GLU A 148 65.36 -11.08 54.70
C GLU A 148 65.85 -10.05 55.72
N SER A 149 64.96 -9.21 56.27
CA SER A 149 65.30 -8.26 57.34
C SER A 149 65.64 -8.97 58.66
N GLN A 150 64.98 -10.09 58.98
CA GLN A 150 65.29 -10.91 60.15
C GLN A 150 66.55 -11.75 59.99
N THR A 151 66.87 -12.24 58.78
CA THR A 151 68.12 -12.98 58.52
C THR A 151 69.34 -12.05 58.46
N THR A 152 69.17 -10.80 58.05
CA THR A 152 70.21 -9.76 58.14
C THR A 152 70.33 -9.13 59.54
N ALA A 153 69.25 -9.08 60.33
CA ALA A 153 69.28 -8.66 61.74
C ALA A 153 69.74 -9.77 62.70
N ASN A 154 69.55 -11.03 62.35
CA ASN A 154 70.09 -12.21 63.05
C ASN A 154 71.16 -12.91 62.21
N GLU A 155 72.23 -12.20 61.83
CA GLU A 155 73.49 -12.91 61.61
C GLU A 155 73.92 -13.51 62.96
N PRO A 156 73.94 -14.85 63.12
CA PRO A 156 74.51 -15.43 64.32
C PRO A 156 75.99 -15.13 64.28
N LYS A 157 76.52 -14.50 65.34
CA LYS A 157 77.96 -14.32 65.59
C LYS A 157 78.69 -15.64 65.32
N ARG A 158 79.24 -15.81 64.11
CA ARG A 158 79.99 -16.98 63.61
C ARG A 158 81.34 -17.15 64.31
N GLY A 159 81.40 -16.98 65.63
CA GLY A 159 82.63 -17.01 66.42
C GLY A 159 82.62 -17.95 67.60
N TRP A 160 81.47 -18.49 68.02
CA TRP A 160 81.41 -19.32 69.23
C TRP A 160 81.60 -20.82 68.96
N LEU A 161 80.99 -21.37 67.92
CA LEU A 161 81.09 -22.80 67.60
C LEU A 161 82.45 -23.21 67.00
N THR A 162 83.13 -22.31 66.30
CA THR A 162 84.46 -22.55 65.70
C THR A 162 85.58 -22.65 66.75
N ARG A 163 85.33 -22.30 68.01
CA ARG A 163 86.32 -22.26 69.10
C ARG A 163 86.25 -23.45 70.06
N LEU A 164 85.20 -24.26 69.98
CA LEU A 164 84.99 -25.44 70.85
C LEU A 164 85.31 -26.76 70.14
N PHE A 165 85.34 -26.78 68.81
CA PHE A 165 85.59 -27.99 68.00
C PHE A 165 86.62 -27.76 66.87
N GLY A 166 87.38 -26.67 66.94
CA GLY A 166 88.54 -26.40 66.09
C GLY A 166 89.83 -26.72 66.83
#